data_AF-A0AAV6EC19-F1
#
_entry.id   AF-A0AAV6EC19-F1
#
_cell.length_a   1.000
_cell.length_b   1.000
_cell.length_c   1.000
_cell.angle_alpha   90.00
_cell.angle_beta   90.00
_cell.angle_gamma   90.00
#
_symmetry.space_group_name_H-M   'P 1'
#
loop_
_entity.id
_entity.type
_entity.pdbx_description
1 polymer ?
#
loop_
_entity_poly.entity_id
_entity_poly.type
_entity_poly.pdbx_seq_one_letter_code
_entity_poly.pdbx_strand_id
1 'polypeptide(L)'
;MNETLYNKAIRLSQICNACRYCEGFCAVFPAMEKRREFHIKDADYLANLCHQCGECLYACQYAPPHEFDLDVPRDFAAVRKESYKKFATPKFLGVAFEKAGLLTSVLLLVVLAIFLSLTSGNFDKDAAGNFYEITSYKTMVGVFGLFATISFVMILISCFKFAKSIGFDGVKFVDYISALKDALSLKHLGGHNYEGCTFPNGEDRSNLRRYFHHFTFYGFMLCFAATSIAAFYDHFLDYHAPYAFFSLPKLLGTFGGIALAIGCVGLFAMKIKADRNLIDIKSLNIDYALIFMLFLSAFSGLILMIFRDTSLLAYLLVLHLSSILSFFIIAPYSKMMHLFYRYLALVKNAKECRIYS
;
A
#
# COMPACT_ATOMS: atom_id res chain seq x y z
N MET A 1 -4.09 -8.54 21.08
CA MET A 1 -4.68 -7.22 20.80
C MET A 1 -4.01 -6.26 21.77
N ASN A 2 -3.46 -5.16 21.27
CA ASN A 2 -2.78 -4.18 22.14
C ASN A 2 -3.83 -3.26 22.83
N GLU A 3 -4.35 -3.68 23.98
CA GLU A 3 -5.42 -2.97 24.70
C GLU A 3 -5.03 -1.54 25.07
N THR A 4 -3.80 -1.32 25.53
CA THR A 4 -3.28 0.01 25.86
C THR A 4 -3.36 0.97 24.67
N LEU A 5 -3.01 0.50 23.46
CA LEU A 5 -3.07 1.30 22.24
C LEU A 5 -4.50 1.69 21.88
N TYR A 6 -5.44 0.73 21.93
CA TYR A 6 -6.84 1.02 21.60
C TYR A 6 -7.49 1.94 22.64
N ASN A 7 -7.20 1.74 23.93
CA ASN A 7 -7.69 2.62 24.99
C ASN A 7 -7.16 4.04 24.82
N LYS A 8 -5.89 4.20 24.42
CA LYS A 8 -5.32 5.52 24.09
C LYS A 8 -6.06 6.18 22.92
N ALA A 9 -6.28 5.45 21.82
CA ALA A 9 -6.99 5.96 20.65
C ALA A 9 -8.46 6.31 20.93
N ILE A 10 -9.13 5.54 21.80
CA ILE A 10 -10.49 5.81 22.28
C ILE A 10 -10.53 7.10 23.09
N ARG A 11 -9.63 7.25 24.09
CA ARG A 11 -9.51 8.48 24.88
C ARG A 11 -9.23 9.70 24.00
N LEU A 12 -8.30 9.58 23.06
CA LEU A 12 -7.99 10.62 22.09
C LEU A 12 -9.25 11.00 21.29
N SER A 13 -10.01 10.03 20.80
CA SER A 13 -11.24 10.28 20.05
C SER A 13 -12.31 10.98 20.89
N GLN A 14 -12.43 10.64 22.17
CA GLN A 14 -13.33 11.31 23.11
C GLN A 14 -12.96 12.79 23.30
N ILE A 15 -11.69 13.08 23.56
CA ILE A 15 -11.22 14.45 23.77
C ILE A 15 -11.34 15.27 22.48
N CYS A 16 -10.93 14.70 21.33
CA CYS A 16 -11.08 15.36 20.03
C CYS A 16 -12.54 15.67 19.69
N ASN A 17 -13.48 14.74 19.97
CA ASN A 17 -14.92 14.95 19.75
C ASN A 17 -15.52 16.01 20.68
N ALA A 18 -14.98 16.17 21.89
CA ALA A 18 -15.40 17.22 22.81
C ALA A 18 -14.86 18.61 22.39
N CYS A 19 -13.61 18.66 21.92
CA CYS A 19 -12.94 19.91 21.54
C CYS A 19 -13.38 20.45 20.17
N ARG A 20 -13.56 19.57 19.17
CA ARG A 20 -13.99 19.88 17.79
C ARG A 20 -13.19 20.92 17.01
N TYR A 21 -12.08 21.41 17.55
CA TYR A 21 -11.24 22.42 16.88
C TYR A 21 -10.77 22.01 15.47
N CYS A 22 -10.55 20.71 15.25
CA CYS A 22 -10.04 20.16 13.99
C CYS A 22 -11.12 19.71 12.99
N GLU A 23 -12.41 19.96 13.26
CA GLU A 23 -13.56 19.46 12.46
C GLU A 23 -13.39 19.70 10.95
N GLY A 24 -12.92 20.89 10.57
CA GLY A 24 -12.75 21.28 9.16
C GLY A 24 -11.55 20.68 8.43
N PHE A 25 -10.63 19.99 9.12
CA PHE A 25 -9.35 19.62 8.52
C PHE A 25 -9.39 18.38 7.63
N CYS A 26 -10.12 17.34 8.04
CA CYS A 26 -10.24 16.10 7.26
C CYS A 26 -11.46 15.27 7.65
N ALA A 27 -11.79 14.25 6.84
CA ALA A 27 -12.98 13.42 7.03
C ALA A 27 -13.06 12.64 8.35
N VAL A 28 -11.94 12.52 9.08
CA VAL A 28 -11.93 11.81 10.37
C VAL A 28 -12.82 12.49 11.40
N PHE A 29 -12.79 13.82 11.49
CA PHE A 29 -13.51 14.54 12.55
C PHE A 29 -15.03 14.56 12.34
N PRO A 30 -15.56 14.85 11.13
CA PRO A 30 -16.99 14.69 10.87
C PRO A 30 -17.49 13.25 11.08
N ALA A 31 -16.64 12.24 10.81
CA ALA A 31 -16.98 10.86 11.16
C ALA A 31 -16.96 10.63 12.67
N MET A 32 -15.98 11.18 13.39
CA MET A 32 -15.85 11.07 14.84
C MET A 32 -17.07 11.66 15.58
N GLU A 33 -17.61 12.78 15.10
CA GLU A 33 -18.73 13.50 15.72
C GLU A 33 -20.08 12.78 15.64
N LYS A 34 -20.22 11.82 14.71
CA LYS A 34 -21.41 10.97 14.61
C LYS A 34 -21.52 9.95 15.74
N ARG A 35 -20.57 9.95 16.67
CA ARG A 35 -20.46 8.99 17.77
C ARG A 35 -20.55 9.71 19.11
N ARG A 36 -21.30 9.12 20.03
CA ARG A 36 -21.35 9.54 21.45
C ARG A 36 -20.37 8.76 22.30
N GLU A 37 -20.22 7.47 21.99
CA GLU A 37 -19.28 6.56 22.62
C GLU A 37 -18.34 5.97 21.57
N PHE A 38 -17.13 5.63 21.99
CA PHE A 38 -16.09 5.10 21.11
C PHE A 38 -15.71 3.69 21.54
N HIS A 39 -15.80 2.74 20.62
CA HIS A 39 -15.36 1.37 20.84
C HIS A 39 -14.18 1.01 19.94
N ILE A 40 -13.61 -0.19 20.14
CA ILE A 40 -12.49 -0.72 19.36
C ILE A 40 -12.77 -0.66 17.84
N LYS A 41 -14.00 -0.98 17.41
CA LYS A 41 -14.41 -0.91 15.99
C LYS A 41 -14.36 0.51 15.40
N ASP A 42 -14.59 1.52 16.24
CA ASP A 42 -14.55 2.92 15.82
C ASP A 42 -13.11 3.39 15.70
N ALA A 43 -12.22 2.94 16.58
CA ALA A 43 -10.79 3.17 16.43
C ALA A 43 -10.24 2.53 15.14
N ASP A 44 -10.60 1.27 14.83
CA ASP A 44 -10.23 0.61 13.56
C ASP A 44 -10.71 1.41 12.34
N TYR A 45 -11.96 1.90 12.39
CA TYR A 45 -12.56 2.69 11.33
C TYR A 45 -11.87 4.05 11.14
N LEU A 46 -11.79 4.86 12.20
CA LEU A 46 -11.22 6.21 12.16
C LEU A 46 -9.73 6.19 11.82
N ALA A 47 -8.98 5.18 12.31
CA ALA A 47 -7.57 5.04 12.00
C ALA A 47 -7.30 4.75 10.52
N ASN A 48 -8.17 3.98 9.86
CA ASN A 48 -8.07 3.68 8.42
C ASN A 48 -8.66 4.79 7.55
N LEU A 49 -9.60 5.60 8.06
CA LEU A 49 -10.07 6.84 7.43
C LEU A 49 -9.01 7.95 7.49
N CYS A 50 -8.19 7.96 8.54
CA CYS A 50 -7.08 8.89 8.71
C CYS A 50 -6.02 8.73 7.61
N HIS A 51 -5.70 9.85 6.95
CA HIS A 51 -4.67 9.92 5.92
C HIS A 51 -3.28 10.26 6.47
N GLN A 52 -3.19 10.51 7.79
CA GLN A 52 -1.96 10.91 8.48
C GLN A 52 -1.37 12.17 7.82
N CYS A 53 -2.22 13.18 7.60
CA CYS A 53 -1.85 14.45 6.97
C CYS A 53 -0.97 15.33 7.87
N GLY A 54 -1.11 15.24 9.20
CA GLY A 54 -0.36 16.05 10.16
C GLY A 54 -1.05 17.34 10.58
N GLU A 55 -2.00 17.86 9.80
CA GLU A 55 -2.63 19.17 10.06
C GLU A 55 -3.25 19.29 11.46
N CYS A 56 -3.94 18.24 11.90
CA CYS A 56 -4.53 18.19 13.23
C CYS A 56 -3.51 18.15 14.38
N LEU A 57 -2.28 17.70 14.15
CA LEU A 57 -1.24 17.75 15.19
C LEU A 57 -0.76 19.20 15.37
N TYR A 58 -0.40 19.86 14.27
CA TYR A 58 0.21 21.20 14.31
C TYR A 58 -0.76 22.29 14.77
N ALA A 59 -2.07 22.12 14.58
CA ALA A 59 -3.06 23.06 15.10
C ALA A 59 -3.60 22.69 16.50
N CYS A 60 -3.24 21.54 17.07
CA CYS A 60 -3.86 21.08 18.31
C CYS A 60 -3.30 21.83 19.53
N GLN A 61 -4.18 22.47 20.29
CA GLN A 61 -3.86 23.12 21.57
C GLN A 61 -3.40 22.12 22.66
N TYR A 62 -3.74 20.84 22.48
CA TYR A 62 -3.43 19.74 23.39
C TYR A 62 -2.39 18.77 22.81
N ALA A 63 -1.68 19.18 21.76
CA ALA A 63 -0.55 18.42 21.22
C ALA A 63 0.54 18.23 22.29
N PRO A 64 1.40 17.21 22.15
CA PRO A 64 2.55 17.05 23.04
C PRO A 64 3.41 18.33 23.07
N PRO A 65 3.92 18.77 24.24
CA PRO A 65 3.98 18.05 25.51
C PRO A 65 2.80 18.29 26.47
N HIS A 66 1.65 18.78 26.02
CA HIS A 66 0.46 18.98 26.86
C HIS A 66 0.07 17.68 27.60
N GLU A 67 -0.51 17.79 28.81
CA GLU A 67 -0.90 16.65 29.66
C GLU A 67 -1.85 15.64 29.00
N PHE A 68 -2.58 16.07 27.97
CA PHE A 68 -3.48 15.21 27.20
C PHE A 68 -2.76 14.36 26.15
N ASP A 69 -1.53 14.73 25.73
CA ASP A 69 -0.68 14.02 24.74
C ASP A 69 -1.45 13.65 23.46
N LEU A 70 -2.20 14.61 22.87
CA LEU A 70 -3.01 14.33 21.68
C LEU A 70 -2.17 14.35 20.41
N ASP A 71 -1.84 13.15 19.92
CA ASP A 71 -1.15 12.95 18.65
C ASP A 71 -1.97 12.03 17.73
N VAL A 72 -2.97 12.62 17.07
CA VAL A 72 -3.91 11.90 16.19
C VAL A 72 -3.16 11.18 15.06
N PRO A 73 -2.21 11.81 14.32
CA PRO A 73 -1.49 11.13 13.25
C PRO A 73 -0.71 9.90 13.72
N ARG A 74 0.01 10.00 14.84
CA ARG A 74 0.84 8.91 15.39
C ARG A 74 -0.01 7.78 15.95
N ASP A 75 -0.97 8.11 16.81
CA ASP A 75 -1.77 7.10 17.51
C ASP A 75 -2.68 6.33 16.53
N PHE A 76 -3.27 7.02 15.54
CA PHE A 76 -4.02 6.34 14.48
C PHE A 76 -3.13 5.59 13.48
N ALA A 77 -1.89 6.02 13.24
CA ALA A 77 -0.95 5.21 12.45
C ALA A 77 -0.63 3.87 13.15
N ALA A 78 -0.44 3.91 14.47
CA ALA A 78 -0.21 2.71 15.27
C ALA A 78 -1.44 1.78 15.30
N VAL A 79 -2.65 2.32 15.51
CA VAL A 79 -3.90 1.52 15.42
C VAL A 79 -4.04 0.90 14.04
N ARG A 80 -3.83 1.67 12.96
CA ARG A 80 -3.92 1.17 11.58
C ARG A 80 -2.99 -0.01 11.32
N LYS A 81 -1.75 0.07 11.82
CA LYS A 81 -0.79 -1.04 11.75
C LYS A 81 -1.29 -2.27 12.51
N GLU A 82 -1.80 -2.09 13.73
CA GLU A 82 -2.39 -3.20 14.50
C GLU A 82 -3.62 -3.79 13.79
N SER A 83 -4.41 -2.99 13.05
CA SER A 83 -5.51 -3.49 12.22
C SER A 83 -5.00 -4.44 11.10
N TYR A 84 -3.87 -4.14 10.45
CA TYR A 84 -3.30 -5.04 9.43
C TYR A 84 -3.02 -6.43 9.98
N LYS A 85 -2.42 -6.49 11.16
CA LYS A 85 -2.16 -7.75 11.88
C LYS A 85 -3.43 -8.42 12.39
N LYS A 86 -4.36 -7.64 12.95
CA LYS A 86 -5.61 -8.14 13.54
C LYS A 86 -6.47 -8.88 12.50
N PHE A 87 -6.53 -8.36 11.28
CA PHE A 87 -7.36 -8.89 10.21
C PHE A 87 -6.60 -9.79 9.21
N ALA A 88 -5.27 -9.88 9.31
CA ALA A 88 -4.45 -10.76 8.47
C ALA A 88 -4.87 -12.23 8.53
N THR A 89 -4.71 -12.92 7.40
CA THR A 89 -5.05 -14.34 7.24
C THR A 89 -3.95 -15.09 6.50
N PRO A 90 -3.35 -16.14 7.10
CA PRO A 90 -3.43 -16.54 8.51
C PRO A 90 -2.74 -15.55 9.46
N LYS A 91 -3.20 -15.54 10.72
CA LYS A 91 -2.76 -14.55 11.73
C LYS A 91 -1.26 -14.63 12.06
N PHE A 92 -0.68 -15.84 12.12
CA PHE A 92 0.71 -16.02 12.54
C PHE A 92 1.71 -15.35 11.57
N LEU A 93 1.40 -15.35 10.26
CA LEU A 93 2.20 -14.64 9.25
C LEU A 93 2.14 -13.13 9.46
N GLY A 94 0.96 -12.58 9.77
CA GLY A 94 0.82 -11.17 10.14
C GLY A 94 1.70 -10.78 11.33
N VAL A 95 1.87 -11.65 12.33
CA VAL A 95 2.77 -11.41 13.46
C VAL A 95 4.24 -11.47 13.05
N ALA A 96 4.62 -12.43 12.20
CA ALA A 96 6.00 -12.61 11.74
C ALA A 96 6.48 -11.40 10.92
N PHE A 97 5.67 -10.94 9.96
CA PHE A 97 5.98 -9.77 9.13
C PHE A 97 5.99 -8.46 9.93
N GLU A 98 5.22 -8.38 11.02
CA GLU A 98 5.24 -7.19 11.88
C GLU A 98 6.60 -7.00 12.58
N LYS A 99 7.17 -8.09 13.09
CA LYS A 99 8.40 -8.05 13.90
C LYS A 99 9.65 -7.79 13.05
N ALA A 100 9.72 -8.39 11.86
CA ALA A 100 10.96 -8.44 11.07
C ALA A 100 10.74 -8.13 9.57
N GLY A 101 9.75 -7.30 9.22
CA GLY A 101 9.29 -7.10 7.84
C GLY A 101 10.38 -6.85 6.78
N LEU A 102 11.39 -6.03 7.06
CA LEU A 102 12.49 -5.80 6.12
C LEU A 102 13.38 -7.03 5.96
N LEU A 103 13.82 -7.62 7.09
CA LEU A 103 14.65 -8.82 7.09
C LEU A 103 13.93 -10.00 6.42
N THR A 104 12.64 -10.20 6.69
CA THR A 104 11.85 -11.26 6.07
C THR A 104 11.67 -11.02 4.58
N SER A 105 11.53 -9.77 4.13
CA SER A 105 11.46 -9.43 2.71
C SER A 105 12.76 -9.73 1.97
N VAL A 106 13.90 -9.35 2.55
CA VAL A 106 15.23 -9.61 1.97
C VAL A 106 15.54 -11.11 1.97
N LEU A 107 15.25 -11.82 3.06
CA LEU A 107 15.43 -13.26 3.14
C LEU A 107 14.58 -13.99 2.09
N LEU A 108 13.30 -13.61 1.96
CA LEU A 108 12.42 -14.19 0.95
C LEU A 108 12.94 -13.95 -0.46
N LEU A 109 13.41 -12.73 -0.75
CA LEU A 109 14.02 -12.39 -2.03
C LEU A 109 15.21 -13.29 -2.34
N VAL A 110 16.15 -13.44 -1.40
CA VAL A 110 17.36 -14.27 -1.58
C VAL A 110 16.99 -15.74 -1.76
N VAL A 111 16.09 -16.28 -0.94
CA VAL A 111 15.65 -17.69 -1.04
C VAL A 111 14.97 -17.96 -2.38
N LEU A 112 14.08 -17.07 -2.82
CA LEU A 112 13.39 -17.21 -4.10
C LEU A 112 14.33 -16.99 -5.30
N ALA A 113 15.32 -16.10 -5.18
CA ALA A 113 16.36 -15.94 -6.20
C ALA A 113 17.18 -17.22 -6.34
N ILE A 114 17.62 -17.84 -5.23
CA ILE A 114 18.35 -19.12 -5.25
C ILE A 114 17.46 -20.22 -5.86
N PHE A 115 16.20 -20.34 -5.41
CA PHE A 115 15.27 -21.33 -5.94
C PHE A 115 15.04 -21.18 -7.45
N LEU A 116 14.83 -19.94 -7.93
CA LEU A 116 14.67 -19.67 -9.35
C LEU A 116 15.96 -19.97 -10.13
N SER A 117 17.12 -19.56 -9.63
CA SER A 117 18.42 -19.88 -10.25
C SER A 117 18.65 -21.37 -10.44
N LEU A 118 18.30 -22.18 -9.43
CA LEU A 118 18.44 -23.64 -9.48
C LEU A 118 17.46 -24.28 -10.46
N THR A 119 16.30 -23.67 -10.68
CA THR A 119 15.25 -24.20 -11.57
C THR A 119 15.37 -23.71 -13.02
N SER A 120 15.96 -22.54 -13.26
CA SER A 120 16.23 -21.99 -14.61
C SER A 120 17.41 -22.68 -15.30
N GLY A 121 18.35 -23.25 -14.54
CA GLY A 121 19.26 -24.29 -15.01
C GLY A 121 20.37 -23.90 -16.00
N ASN A 122 20.41 -22.69 -16.58
CA ASN A 122 21.56 -22.22 -17.39
C ASN A 122 21.63 -20.69 -17.48
N PHE A 123 22.71 -20.10 -16.94
CA PHE A 123 22.98 -18.66 -17.01
C PHE A 123 23.82 -18.24 -18.23
N ASP A 124 24.47 -19.20 -18.90
CA ASP A 124 25.39 -18.96 -20.02
C ASP A 124 24.74 -19.06 -21.41
N LYS A 125 23.42 -19.29 -21.49
CA LYS A 125 22.72 -19.32 -22.79
C LYS A 125 22.47 -17.90 -23.28
N ASP A 126 22.94 -17.60 -24.50
CA ASP A 126 22.49 -16.42 -25.23
C ASP A 126 21.04 -16.65 -25.66
N ALA A 127 20.12 -16.10 -24.87
CA ALA A 127 18.69 -16.25 -25.11
C ALA A 127 18.15 -15.19 -26.08
N ALA A 128 18.98 -14.30 -26.65
CA ALA A 128 18.57 -13.27 -27.62
C ALA A 128 17.30 -12.49 -27.23
N GLY A 129 17.13 -12.18 -25.94
CA GLY A 129 15.95 -11.50 -25.40
C GLY A 129 14.70 -12.37 -25.17
N ASN A 130 14.76 -13.68 -25.43
CA ASN A 130 13.70 -14.66 -25.20
C ASN A 130 13.75 -15.25 -23.79
N PHE A 131 12.97 -14.68 -22.87
CA PHE A 131 12.94 -15.10 -21.47
C PHE A 131 12.48 -16.55 -21.25
N TYR A 132 11.73 -17.15 -22.19
CA TYR A 132 11.21 -18.51 -22.07
C TYR A 132 12.29 -19.59 -22.22
N GLU A 133 13.44 -19.24 -22.79
CA GLU A 133 14.59 -20.14 -22.87
C GLU A 133 15.32 -20.27 -21.53
N ILE A 134 15.16 -19.28 -20.66
CA ILE A 134 15.75 -19.24 -19.32
C ILE A 134 14.78 -19.85 -18.30
N THR A 135 13.51 -19.43 -18.32
CA THR A 135 12.47 -19.97 -17.44
C THR A 135 11.29 -20.43 -18.27
N SER A 136 10.92 -21.71 -18.14
CA SER A 136 9.79 -22.25 -18.90
C SER A 136 8.50 -21.49 -18.62
N TYR A 137 7.69 -21.29 -19.67
CA TYR A 137 6.38 -20.67 -19.57
C TYR A 137 5.50 -21.32 -18.48
N LYS A 138 5.50 -22.66 -18.42
CA LYS A 138 4.73 -23.43 -17.43
C LYS A 138 5.16 -23.13 -16.00
N THR A 139 6.47 -23.00 -15.75
CA THR A 139 7.00 -22.61 -14.44
C THR A 139 6.54 -21.21 -14.07
N MET A 140 6.66 -20.25 -15.00
CA MET A 140 6.30 -18.86 -14.76
C MET A 140 4.80 -18.72 -14.45
N VAL A 141 3.92 -19.25 -15.29
CA VAL A 141 2.47 -19.14 -15.07
C VAL A 141 2.02 -19.95 -13.86
N GLY A 142 2.54 -21.17 -13.69
CA GLY A 142 2.15 -22.05 -12.58
C GLY A 142 2.52 -21.49 -11.22
N VAL A 143 3.79 -21.13 -11.01
CA VAL A 143 4.28 -20.64 -9.71
C VAL A 143 3.67 -19.28 -9.39
N PHE A 144 3.75 -18.32 -10.32
CA PHE A 144 3.25 -16.96 -10.05
C PHE A 144 1.73 -16.92 -9.96
N GLY A 145 1.02 -17.67 -10.81
CA GLY A 145 -0.43 -17.78 -10.77
C GLY A 145 -0.93 -18.38 -9.45
N LEU A 146 -0.26 -19.42 -8.94
CA LEU A 146 -0.58 -20.01 -7.64
C LEU A 146 -0.42 -19.01 -6.50
N PHE A 147 0.76 -18.38 -6.37
CA PHE A 147 1.02 -17.44 -5.27
C PHE A 147 0.18 -16.16 -5.38
N ALA A 148 -0.04 -15.64 -6.60
CA ALA A 148 -0.94 -14.50 -6.81
C ALA A 148 -2.36 -14.85 -6.35
N THR A 149 -2.88 -16.03 -6.72
CA THR A 149 -4.23 -16.48 -6.31
C THR A 149 -4.33 -16.61 -4.79
N ILE A 150 -3.35 -17.25 -4.14
CA ILE A 150 -3.30 -17.37 -2.68
C ILE A 150 -3.33 -15.98 -2.03
N SER A 151 -2.50 -15.05 -2.50
CA SER A 151 -2.44 -13.69 -1.97
C SER A 151 -3.74 -12.92 -2.17
N PHE A 152 -4.39 -13.04 -3.34
CA PHE A 152 -5.69 -12.43 -3.59
C PHE A 152 -6.76 -12.98 -2.64
N VAL A 153 -6.83 -14.31 -2.45
CA VAL A 153 -7.77 -14.93 -1.51
C VAL A 153 -7.54 -14.44 -0.08
N MET A 154 -6.28 -14.37 0.37
CA MET A 154 -5.92 -13.85 1.70
C MET A 154 -6.34 -12.38 1.88
N ILE A 155 -6.12 -11.54 0.87
CA ILE A 155 -6.55 -10.13 0.86
C ILE A 155 -8.08 -10.06 0.96
N LEU A 156 -8.82 -10.82 0.14
CA LEU A 156 -10.28 -10.82 0.13
C LEU A 156 -10.88 -11.22 1.50
N ILE A 157 -10.36 -12.30 2.11
CA ILE A 157 -10.79 -12.73 3.44
C ILE A 157 -10.51 -11.64 4.48
N SER A 158 -9.33 -11.01 4.42
CA SER A 158 -8.93 -9.96 5.36
C SER A 158 -9.80 -8.70 5.20
N CYS A 159 -10.15 -8.33 3.96
CA CYS A 159 -11.09 -7.26 3.64
C CYS A 159 -12.50 -7.54 4.18
N PHE A 160 -13.00 -8.77 4.01
CA PHE A 160 -14.31 -9.17 4.52
C PHE A 160 -14.36 -9.09 6.06
N LYS A 161 -13.31 -9.58 6.73
CA LYS A 161 -13.19 -9.48 8.20
C LYS A 161 -13.18 -8.02 8.67
N PHE A 162 -12.42 -7.16 7.99
CA PHE A 162 -12.35 -5.73 8.31
C PHE A 162 -13.71 -5.04 8.10
N ALA A 163 -14.34 -5.22 6.93
CA ALA A 163 -15.64 -4.66 6.59
C ALA A 163 -16.72 -5.05 7.61
N LYS A 164 -16.78 -6.35 7.97
CA LYS A 164 -17.69 -6.84 9.01
C LYS A 164 -17.42 -6.18 10.37
N SER A 165 -16.15 -5.99 10.73
CA SER A 165 -15.77 -5.39 12.01
C SER A 165 -16.19 -3.92 12.14
N ILE A 166 -16.10 -3.14 11.05
CA ILE A 166 -16.43 -1.71 11.10
C ILE A 166 -17.92 -1.41 10.84
N GLY A 167 -18.74 -2.42 10.50
CA GLY A 167 -20.19 -2.30 10.35
C GLY A 167 -20.62 -1.78 8.98
N PHE A 168 -20.74 -2.72 8.03
CA PHE A 168 -21.06 -2.46 6.61
C PHE A 168 -22.55 -2.55 6.27
N ASP A 169 -23.43 -2.67 7.27
CA ASP A 169 -24.87 -2.78 7.05
C ASP A 169 -25.43 -1.50 6.40
N GLY A 170 -26.28 -1.68 5.38
CA GLY A 170 -26.96 -0.57 4.68
C GLY A 170 -26.10 0.23 3.69
N VAL A 171 -24.90 -0.25 3.32
CA VAL A 171 -24.09 0.31 2.23
C VAL A 171 -24.80 0.08 0.90
N LYS A 172 -24.92 1.11 0.06
CA LYS A 172 -25.48 1.02 -1.31
C LYS A 172 -24.37 1.24 -2.34
N PHE A 173 -24.65 0.89 -3.60
CA PHE A 173 -23.72 1.05 -4.72
C PHE A 173 -23.15 2.47 -4.86
N VAL A 174 -23.97 3.51 -4.60
CA VAL A 174 -23.56 4.92 -4.67
C VAL A 174 -22.41 5.23 -3.69
N ASP A 175 -22.38 4.58 -2.52
CA ASP A 175 -21.34 4.79 -1.50
C ASP A 175 -19.99 4.27 -1.99
N TYR A 176 -19.98 3.15 -2.71
CA TYR A 176 -18.78 2.60 -3.35
C TYR A 176 -18.22 3.53 -4.42
N ILE A 177 -19.09 4.08 -5.27
CA ILE A 177 -18.67 5.02 -6.32
C ILE A 177 -18.12 6.31 -5.73
N SER A 178 -18.76 6.85 -4.68
CA SER A 178 -18.24 8.04 -3.97
C SER A 178 -16.88 7.76 -3.36
N ALA A 179 -16.74 6.66 -2.63
CA ALA A 179 -15.47 6.26 -2.02
C ALA A 179 -14.37 6.00 -3.06
N LEU A 180 -14.72 5.46 -4.22
CA LEU A 180 -13.78 5.23 -5.31
C LEU A 180 -13.25 6.56 -5.86
N LYS A 181 -14.12 7.55 -6.07
CA LYS A 181 -13.71 8.90 -6.50
C LYS A 181 -12.80 9.56 -5.46
N ASP A 182 -13.12 9.46 -4.17
CA ASP A 182 -12.29 10.01 -3.10
C ASP A 182 -10.94 9.29 -2.97
N ALA A 183 -10.90 7.97 -3.15
CA ALA A 183 -9.68 7.17 -3.12
C ALA A 183 -8.77 7.47 -4.31
N LEU A 184 -9.31 7.53 -5.53
CA LEU A 184 -8.54 7.80 -6.75
C LEU A 184 -8.03 9.23 -6.81
N SER A 185 -8.80 10.21 -6.32
CA SER A 185 -8.35 11.61 -6.27
C SER A 185 -7.47 11.93 -5.06
N LEU A 186 -7.41 11.03 -4.06
CA LEU A 186 -6.83 11.26 -2.74
C LEU A 186 -7.32 12.58 -2.12
N LYS A 187 -8.62 12.87 -2.25
CA LYS A 187 -9.25 14.13 -1.77
C LYS A 187 -8.82 14.50 -0.36
N HIS A 188 -8.84 13.54 0.56
CA HIS A 188 -8.51 13.78 1.98
C HIS A 188 -7.00 13.85 2.29
N LEU A 189 -6.13 13.46 1.35
CA LEU A 189 -4.69 13.75 1.44
C LEU A 189 -4.33 15.09 0.80
N GLY A 190 -5.25 15.70 0.04
CA GLY A 190 -5.08 17.05 -0.50
C GLY A 190 -5.27 18.16 0.54
N GLY A 191 -5.62 17.83 1.78
CA GLY A 191 -5.97 18.82 2.81
C GLY A 191 -7.31 19.52 2.55
N HIS A 192 -7.63 20.49 3.39
CA HIS A 192 -8.80 21.36 3.19
C HIS A 192 -8.58 22.21 1.92
N ASN A 193 -9.61 22.31 1.07
CA ASN A 193 -9.55 23.05 -0.22
C ASN A 193 -8.37 22.71 -1.15
N TYR A 194 -7.79 21.51 -1.05
CA TYR A 194 -6.67 21.06 -1.88
C TYR A 194 -5.34 21.81 -1.68
N GLU A 195 -5.19 22.57 -0.59
CA GLU A 195 -3.97 23.34 -0.28
C GLU A 195 -2.75 22.45 0.06
N GLY A 196 -2.96 21.15 0.27
CA GLY A 196 -1.95 20.20 0.69
C GLY A 196 -2.00 19.93 2.18
N CYS A 197 -1.02 19.17 2.67
CA CYS A 197 -0.91 18.82 4.08
C CYS A 197 0.41 19.32 4.62
N THR A 198 0.44 19.67 5.91
CA THR A 198 1.66 20.04 6.63
C THR A 198 2.51 18.79 6.92
N PHE A 199 3.13 18.25 5.86
CA PHE A 199 4.01 17.09 5.87
C PHE A 199 5.13 17.33 4.85
N PRO A 200 6.42 17.14 5.20
CA PRO A 200 6.89 16.22 6.24
C PRO A 200 7.21 16.86 7.61
N ASN A 201 7.32 18.18 7.71
CA ASN A 201 8.08 18.85 8.78
C ASN A 201 7.36 19.99 9.52
N GLY A 202 6.04 20.17 9.38
CA GLY A 202 5.33 21.17 10.19
C GLY A 202 5.40 22.62 9.71
N GLU A 203 6.15 22.89 8.64
CA GLU A 203 6.40 24.25 8.14
C GLU A 203 5.37 24.67 7.09
N ASP A 204 5.44 24.07 5.91
CA ASP A 204 4.61 24.45 4.75
C ASP A 204 3.60 23.36 4.37
N ARG A 205 2.41 23.80 3.92
CA ARG A 205 1.44 22.92 3.28
C ARG A 205 1.95 22.52 1.89
N SER A 206 1.95 21.22 1.61
CA SER A 206 2.40 20.71 0.31
C SER A 206 1.57 19.53 -0.19
N ASN A 207 1.39 19.47 -1.52
CA ASN A 207 0.80 18.33 -2.21
C ASN A 207 1.83 17.30 -2.70
N LEU A 208 3.13 17.50 -2.43
CA LEU A 208 4.20 16.61 -2.94
C LEU A 208 3.97 15.14 -2.55
N ARG A 209 3.56 14.87 -1.31
CA ARG A 209 3.24 13.50 -0.86
C ARG A 209 2.10 12.89 -1.66
N ARG A 210 1.07 13.68 -2.01
CA ARG A 210 -0.06 13.24 -2.83
C ARG A 210 0.40 12.91 -4.25
N TYR A 211 1.22 13.76 -4.86
CA TYR A 211 1.77 13.49 -6.19
C TYR A 211 2.64 12.25 -6.23
N PHE A 212 3.59 12.09 -5.30
CA PHE A 212 4.42 10.87 -5.24
C PHE A 212 3.58 9.61 -4.97
N HIS A 213 2.51 9.73 -4.17
CA HIS A 213 1.59 8.61 -3.97
C HIS A 213 0.80 8.29 -5.25
N HIS A 214 0.37 9.27 -6.05
CA HIS A 214 -0.24 9.03 -7.36
C HIS A 214 0.74 8.36 -8.33
N PHE A 215 2.00 8.81 -8.38
CA PHE A 215 3.05 8.15 -9.15
C PHE A 215 3.23 6.69 -8.75
N THR A 216 3.29 6.38 -7.44
CA THR A 216 3.36 4.99 -6.95
C THR A 216 2.09 4.20 -7.31
N PHE A 217 0.91 4.73 -7.03
CA PHE A 217 -0.35 4.00 -7.25
C PHE A 217 -0.62 3.74 -8.73
N TYR A 218 -0.62 4.79 -9.55
CA TYR A 218 -0.87 4.66 -10.99
C TYR A 218 0.27 3.94 -11.70
N GLY A 219 1.53 4.14 -11.28
CA GLY A 219 2.66 3.37 -11.77
C GLY A 219 2.49 1.87 -11.54
N PHE A 220 2.11 1.47 -10.32
CA PHE A 220 1.79 0.08 -10.00
C PHE A 220 0.60 -0.45 -10.81
N MET A 221 -0.48 0.33 -10.97
CA MET A 221 -1.64 -0.08 -11.77
C MET A 221 -1.29 -0.28 -13.26
N LEU A 222 -0.43 0.58 -13.83
CA LEU A 222 0.05 0.43 -15.21
C LEU A 222 0.93 -0.82 -15.36
N CYS A 223 1.85 -1.08 -14.42
CA CYS A 223 2.64 -2.32 -14.42
C CYS A 223 1.76 -3.56 -14.27
N PHE A 224 0.76 -3.52 -13.39
CA PHE A 224 -0.18 -4.62 -13.22
C PHE A 224 -0.98 -4.86 -14.50
N ALA A 225 -1.49 -3.79 -15.13
CA ALA A 225 -2.19 -3.86 -16.41
C ALA A 225 -1.30 -4.41 -17.54
N ALA A 226 -0.03 -4.03 -17.59
CA ALA A 226 0.94 -4.56 -18.55
C ALA A 226 1.04 -6.10 -18.43
N THR A 227 1.19 -6.61 -17.21
CA THR A 227 1.28 -8.06 -16.95
C THR A 227 -0.04 -8.76 -17.25
N SER A 228 -1.19 -8.17 -16.89
CA SER A 228 -2.51 -8.76 -17.18
C SER A 228 -2.79 -8.84 -18.68
N ILE A 229 -2.43 -7.79 -19.44
CA ILE A 229 -2.60 -7.77 -20.90
C ILE A 229 -1.64 -8.74 -21.57
N ALA A 230 -0.38 -8.82 -21.13
CA ALA A 230 0.56 -9.82 -21.62
C ALA A 230 0.05 -11.26 -21.37
N ALA A 231 -0.51 -11.54 -20.20
CA ALA A 231 -1.12 -12.83 -19.91
C ALA A 231 -2.35 -13.10 -20.79
N PHE A 232 -3.17 -12.07 -21.05
CA PHE A 232 -4.32 -12.18 -21.92
C PHE A 232 -3.92 -12.47 -23.38
N TYR A 233 -2.91 -11.77 -23.90
CA TYR A 233 -2.36 -11.98 -25.24
C TYR A 233 -1.89 -13.42 -25.42
N ASP A 234 -1.17 -13.94 -24.44
CA ASP A 234 -0.63 -15.29 -24.51
C ASP A 234 -1.71 -16.38 -24.41
N HIS A 235 -2.67 -16.26 -23.48
CA HIS A 235 -3.67 -17.30 -23.23
C HIS A 235 -4.87 -17.28 -24.18
N PHE A 236 -5.25 -16.10 -24.70
CA PHE A 236 -6.49 -15.94 -25.47
C PHE A 236 -6.26 -15.53 -26.93
N LEU A 237 -5.14 -14.89 -27.25
CA LEU A 237 -4.85 -14.41 -28.61
C LEU A 237 -3.71 -15.16 -29.30
N ASP A 238 -3.11 -16.15 -28.64
CA ASP A 238 -1.93 -16.91 -29.14
C ASP A 238 -0.78 -15.98 -29.56
N TYR A 239 -0.73 -14.78 -28.96
CA TYR A 239 0.29 -13.78 -29.26
C TYR A 239 1.35 -13.83 -28.18
N HIS A 240 2.45 -14.54 -28.49
CA HIS A 240 3.52 -14.82 -27.54
C HIS A 240 4.61 -13.75 -27.53
N ALA A 241 5.26 -13.58 -26.37
CA ALA A 241 6.47 -12.77 -26.26
C ALA A 241 7.63 -13.42 -27.07
N PRO A 242 8.57 -12.63 -27.63
CA PRO A 242 8.87 -11.23 -27.33
C PRO A 242 8.01 -10.20 -28.09
N TYR A 243 7.35 -9.30 -27.36
CA TYR A 243 6.53 -8.24 -27.95
C TYR A 243 7.35 -7.09 -28.56
N ALA A 244 6.81 -6.39 -29.56
CA ALA A 244 7.42 -5.15 -30.09
C ALA A 244 7.37 -4.01 -29.07
N PHE A 245 8.30 -3.03 -29.12
CA PHE A 245 8.37 -1.95 -28.12
C PHE A 245 7.07 -1.13 -28.02
N PHE A 246 6.43 -0.83 -29.14
CA PHE A 246 5.16 -0.10 -29.19
C PHE A 246 3.93 -0.97 -28.87
N SER A 247 4.12 -2.21 -28.41
CA SER A 247 3.01 -3.02 -27.91
C SER A 247 2.46 -2.46 -26.60
N LEU A 248 1.18 -2.70 -26.36
CA LEU A 248 0.47 -2.23 -25.16
C LEU A 248 1.13 -2.71 -23.86
N PRO A 249 1.54 -4.00 -23.69
CA PRO A 249 2.24 -4.44 -22.48
C PRO A 249 3.55 -3.68 -22.23
N LYS A 250 4.35 -3.43 -23.27
CA LYS A 250 5.63 -2.74 -23.10
C LYS A 250 5.45 -1.27 -22.74
N LEU A 251 4.58 -0.54 -23.45
CA LEU A 251 4.33 0.87 -23.13
C LEU A 251 3.81 1.04 -21.70
N LEU A 252 2.79 0.26 -21.31
CA LEU A 252 2.25 0.31 -19.95
C LEU A 252 3.30 -0.06 -18.90
N GLY A 253 4.12 -1.08 -19.17
CA GLY A 253 5.20 -1.51 -18.27
C GLY A 253 6.30 -0.46 -18.12
N THR A 254 6.72 0.19 -19.21
CA THR A 254 7.76 1.22 -19.19
C THR A 254 7.29 2.48 -18.46
N PHE A 255 6.14 3.05 -18.86
CA PHE A 255 5.61 4.25 -18.20
C PHE A 255 5.22 3.96 -16.75
N GLY A 256 4.62 2.79 -16.49
CA GLY A 256 4.29 2.33 -15.15
C GLY A 256 5.53 2.18 -14.27
N GLY A 257 6.58 1.55 -14.78
CA GLY A 257 7.84 1.33 -14.05
C GLY A 257 8.54 2.64 -13.70
N ILE A 258 8.61 3.59 -14.65
CA ILE A 258 9.20 4.91 -14.42
C ILE A 258 8.41 5.68 -13.36
N ALA A 259 7.07 5.74 -13.50
CA ALA A 259 6.21 6.40 -12.54
C ALA A 259 6.33 5.78 -11.14
N LEU A 260 6.30 4.45 -11.04
CA LEU A 260 6.43 3.72 -9.78
C LEU A 260 7.78 3.99 -9.11
N ALA A 261 8.87 3.99 -9.88
CA ALA A 261 10.21 4.29 -9.37
C ALA A 261 10.31 5.72 -8.81
N ILE A 262 9.84 6.72 -9.57
CA ILE A 262 9.80 8.13 -9.13
C ILE A 262 8.97 8.29 -7.86
N GLY A 263 7.77 7.68 -7.83
CA GLY A 263 6.89 7.72 -6.66
C GLY A 263 7.54 7.10 -5.42
N CYS A 264 8.17 5.94 -5.55
CA CYS A 264 8.86 5.27 -4.44
C CYS A 264 10.04 6.10 -3.91
N VAL A 265 10.89 6.64 -4.79
CA VAL A 265 12.04 7.49 -4.39
C VAL A 265 11.54 8.75 -3.69
N GLY A 266 10.52 9.42 -4.24
CA GLY A 266 9.94 10.62 -3.65
C GLY A 266 9.32 10.36 -2.27
N LEU A 267 8.52 9.29 -2.13
CA LEU A 267 7.96 8.91 -0.83
C LEU A 267 9.04 8.52 0.19
N PHE A 268 10.10 7.83 -0.25
CA PHE A 268 11.23 7.46 0.60
C PHE A 268 11.96 8.70 1.12
N ALA A 269 12.30 9.64 0.24
CA ALA A 269 12.95 10.91 0.60
C ALA A 269 12.10 11.74 1.57
N MET A 270 10.79 11.85 1.32
CA MET A 270 9.86 12.55 2.19
C MET A 270 9.77 11.90 3.59
N LYS A 271 9.89 10.57 3.67
CA LYS A 271 9.82 9.84 4.94
C LYS A 271 11.09 9.98 5.77
N ILE A 272 12.25 10.15 5.14
CA ILE A 272 13.50 10.49 5.83
C ILE A 272 13.42 11.88 6.47
N LYS A 273 12.78 12.83 5.78
CA LYS A 273 12.61 14.22 6.25
C LYS A 273 11.45 14.40 7.25
N ALA A 274 10.66 13.37 7.49
CA ALA A 274 9.45 13.49 8.29
C ALA A 274 9.74 13.71 9.78
N ASP A 275 8.98 14.62 10.38
CA ASP A 275 9.01 14.92 11.81
C ASP A 275 8.79 13.61 12.60
N ARG A 276 9.66 13.38 13.59
CA ARG A 276 9.63 12.18 14.43
C ARG A 276 8.33 12.08 15.23
N ASN A 277 7.67 13.20 15.52
CA ASN A 277 6.38 13.20 16.20
C ASN A 277 5.27 12.61 15.31
N LEU A 278 5.33 12.83 13.98
CA LEU A 278 4.32 12.30 13.04
C LEU A 278 4.45 10.80 12.75
N ILE A 279 5.59 10.18 13.10
CA ILE A 279 5.92 8.82 12.70
C ILE A 279 5.96 7.88 13.90
N ASP A 280 5.25 6.76 13.81
CA ASP A 280 5.52 5.64 14.71
C ASP A 280 6.85 4.98 14.32
N ILE A 281 7.89 5.18 15.13
CA ILE A 281 9.22 4.60 14.90
C ILE A 281 9.13 3.07 14.79
N LYS A 282 8.21 2.43 15.52
CA LYS A 282 8.00 0.98 15.46
C LYS A 282 7.33 0.53 14.15
N SER A 283 6.70 1.43 13.39
CA SER A 283 6.09 1.12 12.08
C SER A 283 7.04 1.33 10.90
N LEU A 284 8.23 1.89 11.12
CA LEU A 284 9.16 2.24 10.05
C LEU A 284 9.58 1.04 9.19
N ASN A 285 9.84 -0.12 9.80
CA ASN A 285 10.39 -1.29 9.12
C ASN A 285 9.46 -1.86 8.04
N ILE A 286 8.16 -1.97 8.32
CA ILE A 286 7.17 -2.51 7.38
C ILE A 286 6.94 -1.51 6.23
N ASP A 287 6.91 -0.23 6.57
CA ASP A 287 6.71 0.83 5.59
C ASP A 287 7.88 0.91 4.59
N TYR A 288 9.11 0.84 5.08
CA TYR A 288 10.30 0.85 4.23
C TYR A 288 10.44 -0.44 3.42
N ALA A 289 10.11 -1.59 3.98
CA ALA A 289 10.13 -2.86 3.26
C ALA A 289 9.21 -2.82 2.02
N LEU A 290 7.98 -2.31 2.15
CA LEU A 290 7.07 -2.20 0.99
C LEU A 290 7.61 -1.23 -0.07
N ILE A 291 8.04 -0.03 0.32
CA ILE A 291 8.56 0.97 -0.63
C ILE A 291 9.78 0.42 -1.38
N PHE A 292 10.69 -0.24 -0.65
CA PHE A 292 11.87 -0.87 -1.22
C PHE A 292 11.51 -1.99 -2.19
N MET A 293 10.60 -2.90 -1.83
CA MET A 293 10.19 -4.00 -2.71
C MET A 293 9.50 -3.51 -3.98
N LEU A 294 8.65 -2.47 -3.88
CA LEU A 294 8.04 -1.83 -5.04
C LEU A 294 9.07 -1.16 -5.95
N PHE A 295 10.02 -0.42 -5.36
CA PHE A 295 11.11 0.19 -6.11
C PHE A 295 11.97 -0.86 -6.81
N LEU A 296 12.40 -1.89 -6.09
CA LEU A 296 13.23 -2.96 -6.64
C LEU A 296 12.50 -3.68 -7.79
N SER A 297 11.21 -3.95 -7.65
CA SER A 297 10.41 -4.57 -8.71
C SER A 297 10.32 -3.68 -9.96
N ALA A 298 10.06 -2.38 -9.78
CA ALA A 298 10.00 -1.42 -10.88
C ALA A 298 11.36 -1.23 -11.58
N PHE A 299 12.41 -1.00 -10.78
CA PHE A 299 13.75 -0.72 -11.26
C PHE A 299 14.37 -1.93 -11.97
N SER A 300 14.26 -3.13 -11.39
CA SER A 300 14.71 -4.36 -12.03
C SER A 300 14.00 -4.62 -13.35
N GLY A 301 12.70 -4.32 -13.47
CA GLY A 301 11.96 -4.46 -14.72
C GLY A 301 12.43 -3.49 -15.82
N LEU A 302 12.71 -2.24 -15.46
CA LEU A 302 13.26 -1.25 -16.40
C LEU A 302 14.68 -1.60 -16.86
N ILE A 303 15.54 -2.04 -15.93
CA ILE A 303 16.90 -2.49 -16.27
C ILE A 303 16.84 -3.72 -17.17
N LEU A 304 15.99 -4.69 -16.84
CA LEU A 304 15.82 -5.90 -17.64
C LEU A 304 15.44 -5.56 -19.08
N MET A 305 14.58 -4.56 -19.30
CA MET A 305 14.23 -4.10 -20.65
C MET A 305 15.44 -3.55 -21.42
N ILE A 306 16.32 -2.79 -20.75
CA ILE A 306 17.50 -2.16 -21.37
C ILE A 306 18.58 -3.21 -21.72
N PHE A 307 18.79 -4.18 -20.83
CA PHE A 307 19.87 -5.17 -20.94
C PHE A 307 19.41 -6.55 -21.45
N ARG A 308 18.20 -6.63 -22.02
CA ARG A 308 17.59 -7.90 -22.45
C ARG A 308 18.41 -8.65 -23.50
N ASP A 309 19.21 -7.95 -24.30
CA ASP A 309 19.99 -8.53 -25.40
C ASP A 309 21.45 -8.82 -24.98
N THR A 310 21.70 -8.93 -23.66
CA THR A 310 23.04 -9.16 -23.08
C THR A 310 23.06 -10.42 -22.22
N SER A 311 24.25 -10.92 -21.88
CA SER A 311 24.43 -12.05 -20.95
C SER A 311 23.91 -11.77 -19.53
N LEU A 312 23.63 -10.51 -19.18
CA LEU A 312 23.01 -10.13 -17.91
C LEU A 312 21.53 -10.53 -17.82
N LEU A 313 20.90 -10.91 -18.95
CA LEU A 313 19.48 -11.19 -19.02
C LEU A 313 19.03 -12.21 -17.97
N ALA A 314 19.73 -13.35 -17.83
CA ALA A 314 19.36 -14.41 -16.90
C ALA A 314 19.39 -13.94 -15.44
N TYR A 315 20.43 -13.21 -15.05
CA TYR A 315 20.58 -12.66 -13.70
C TYR A 315 19.50 -11.62 -13.38
N LEU A 316 19.25 -10.71 -14.31
CA LEU A 316 18.23 -9.66 -14.17
C LEU A 316 16.82 -10.24 -14.13
N LEU A 317 16.55 -11.27 -14.94
CA LEU A 317 15.28 -11.97 -14.94
C LEU A 317 15.02 -12.65 -13.60
N VAL A 318 16.00 -13.39 -13.06
CA VAL A 318 15.88 -14.02 -11.73
C VAL A 318 15.65 -12.96 -10.65
N LEU A 319 16.40 -11.86 -10.66
CA LEU A 319 16.22 -10.77 -9.71
C LEU A 319 14.81 -10.15 -9.80
N HIS A 320 14.34 -9.89 -11.01
CA HIS A 320 13.03 -9.29 -11.23
C HIS A 320 11.89 -10.24 -10.80
N LEU A 321 11.95 -11.50 -11.23
CA LEU A 321 10.96 -12.53 -10.90
C LEU A 321 10.91 -12.82 -9.40
N SER A 322 12.06 -12.95 -8.73
CA SER A 322 12.13 -13.13 -7.28
C SER A 322 11.58 -11.90 -6.53
N SER A 323 11.81 -10.69 -7.04
CA SER A 323 11.25 -9.46 -6.47
C SER A 323 9.72 -9.43 -6.55
N ILE A 324 9.16 -9.75 -7.72
CA ILE A 324 7.70 -9.81 -7.93
C ILE A 324 7.07 -10.89 -7.05
N LEU A 325 7.63 -12.09 -7.02
CA LEU A 325 7.08 -13.20 -6.24
C LEU A 325 7.12 -12.89 -4.73
N SER A 326 8.24 -12.32 -4.26
CA SER A 326 8.37 -11.84 -2.89
C SER A 326 7.31 -10.78 -2.57
N PHE A 327 7.09 -9.82 -3.47
CA PHE A 327 6.05 -8.80 -3.30
C PHE A 327 4.66 -9.42 -3.14
N PHE A 328 4.27 -10.36 -3.99
CA PHE A 328 2.95 -11.01 -3.90
C PHE A 328 2.76 -11.74 -2.57
N ILE A 329 3.77 -12.49 -2.10
CA ILE A 329 3.70 -13.22 -0.82
C ILE A 329 3.53 -12.27 0.37
N ILE A 330 4.19 -11.11 0.33
CA ILE A 330 4.23 -10.16 1.45
C ILE A 330 3.05 -9.18 1.42
N ALA A 331 2.46 -8.92 0.25
CA ALA A 331 1.34 -8.00 0.05
C ALA A 331 0.23 -8.11 1.12
N PRO A 332 -0.36 -9.29 1.42
CA PRO A 332 -1.44 -9.42 2.42
C PRO A 332 -1.02 -9.09 3.86
N TYR A 333 0.27 -9.02 4.17
CA TYR A 333 0.80 -8.78 5.51
C TYR A 333 1.55 -7.45 5.64
N SER A 334 1.56 -6.65 4.58
CA SER A 334 2.30 -5.40 4.50
C SER A 334 1.39 -4.19 4.60
N LYS A 335 2.00 -2.99 4.53
CA LYS A 335 1.25 -1.73 4.37
C LYS A 335 0.36 -1.75 3.12
N MET A 336 0.54 -2.65 2.15
CA MET A 336 -0.32 -2.73 0.96
C MET A 336 -1.82 -2.89 1.33
N MET A 337 -2.12 -3.50 2.48
CA MET A 337 -3.50 -3.61 2.99
C MET A 337 -4.19 -2.25 3.24
N HIS A 338 -3.42 -1.15 3.38
CA HIS A 338 -3.98 0.19 3.49
C HIS A 338 -4.84 0.56 2.27
N LEU A 339 -4.48 0.08 1.08
CA LEU A 339 -5.23 0.33 -0.15
C LEU A 339 -6.70 -0.11 0.02
N PHE A 340 -6.89 -1.31 0.55
CA PHE A 340 -8.20 -1.91 0.71
C PHE A 340 -8.93 -1.40 1.96
N TYR A 341 -8.25 -1.34 3.12
CA TYR A 341 -8.90 -0.95 4.37
C TYR A 341 -9.30 0.53 4.38
N ARG A 342 -8.48 1.41 3.78
CA ARG A 342 -8.85 2.82 3.61
C ARG A 342 -10.00 2.97 2.64
N TYR A 343 -10.03 2.24 1.53
CA TYR A 343 -11.17 2.24 0.63
C TYR A 343 -12.46 1.82 1.36
N LEU A 344 -12.42 0.74 2.13
CA LEU A 344 -13.57 0.29 2.92
C LEU A 344 -13.99 1.31 3.99
N ALA A 345 -13.04 1.99 4.65
CA ALA A 345 -13.35 3.10 5.55
C ALA A 345 -14.02 4.26 4.79
N LEU A 346 -13.56 4.61 3.59
CA LEU A 346 -14.20 5.64 2.77
C LEU A 346 -15.62 5.25 2.33
N VAL A 347 -15.88 3.98 2.02
CA VAL A 347 -17.24 3.47 1.72
C VAL A 347 -18.16 3.67 2.91
N LYS A 348 -17.70 3.32 4.12
CA LYS A 348 -18.46 3.56 5.35
C LYS A 348 -18.67 5.06 5.59
N ASN A 349 -17.66 5.89 5.36
CA ASN A 349 -17.78 7.34 5.49
C ASN A 349 -18.81 7.91 4.51
N ALA A 350 -18.80 7.48 3.25
CA ALA A 350 -19.78 7.89 2.25
C ALA A 350 -21.22 7.51 2.67
N LYS A 351 -21.41 6.29 3.19
CA LYS A 351 -22.68 5.86 3.78
C LYS A 351 -23.11 6.78 4.94
N GLU A 352 -22.19 7.04 5.88
CA GLU A 352 -22.43 7.94 7.01
C GLU A 352 -22.69 9.37 6.56
N CYS A 353 -22.12 9.85 5.46
CA CYS A 353 -22.45 11.17 4.92
C CYS A 353 -23.86 11.18 4.35
N ARG A 354 -24.23 10.19 3.53
CA ARG A 354 -25.56 10.11 2.90
C ARG A 354 -26.72 10.00 3.90
N ILE A 355 -26.52 9.32 5.03
CA ILE A 355 -27.59 9.11 6.03
C ILE A 355 -27.81 10.37 6.88
N TYR A 356 -26.75 11.14 7.12
CA TYR A 356 -26.75 12.28 8.03
C TYR A 356 -26.64 13.63 7.29
N SER A 357 -26.69 13.61 5.95
CA SER A 357 -26.70 14.79 5.06
C SER A 357 -28.08 15.39 4.90
#